data_AF-A0A3S4I6R3-F1
#
_entry.id   AF-A0A3S4I6R3-F1
#
_cell.length_a   1.000
_cell.length_b   1.000
_cell.length_c   1.000
_cell.angle_alpha   90.00
_cell.angle_beta   90.00
_cell.angle_gamma   90.00
#
_symmetry.space_group_name_H-M   'P 1'
#
loop_
_entity.id
_entity.type
_entity.pdbx_description
1 polymer ?
#
loop_
_entity_poly.entity_id
_entity_poly.type
_entity_poly.pdbx_seq_one_letter_code
_entity_poly.pdbx_strand_id
1 'polypeptide(L)'
;MTALHTLAEEYGWTIREQAALASASGPEGLLAIDAPAQALKQATIALEQRYPLGRLWDIDVLTAEGEILSRRHFALPARRCLLCGQSAAECARGKTHALTDLLIHMEALLHDADSRQPD
;
A
#
# COMPACT_ATOMS: atom_id res chain seq x y z
N MET A 1 -2.57 7.48 -7.23
CA MET A 1 -1.62 7.38 -8.37
C MET A 1 -0.40 8.28 -8.20
N THR A 2 -0.55 9.56 -7.83
CA THR A 2 0.56 10.53 -7.68
C THR A 2 1.78 10.00 -6.93
N ALA A 3 1.61 9.37 -5.77
CA ALA A 3 2.73 8.83 -4.99
C ALA A 3 3.56 7.77 -5.74
N LEU A 4 2.91 6.94 -6.57
CA LEU A 4 3.59 5.94 -7.40
C LEU A 4 4.30 6.58 -8.60
N HIS A 5 3.76 7.66 -9.15
CA HIS A 5 4.42 8.41 -10.24
C HIS A 5 5.68 9.09 -9.74
N THR A 6 5.59 9.81 -8.62
CA THR A 6 6.76 10.42 -7.98
C THR A 6 7.81 9.37 -7.61
N LEU A 7 7.40 8.19 -7.13
CA LEU A 7 8.32 7.10 -6.86
C LEU A 7 9.02 6.60 -8.14
N ALA A 8 8.29 6.42 -9.24
CA ALA A 8 8.88 6.00 -10.50
C ALA A 8 9.88 7.05 -11.02
N GLU A 9 9.54 8.33 -10.94
CA GLU A 9 10.42 9.45 -11.31
C GLU A 9 11.70 9.48 -10.46
N GLU A 10 11.59 9.35 -9.14
CA GLU A 10 12.73 9.34 -8.20
C GLU A 10 13.75 8.23 -8.52
N TYR A 11 13.26 7.06 -8.94
CA TYR A 11 14.09 5.90 -9.27
C TYR A 11 14.46 5.81 -10.76
N GLY A 12 14.00 6.74 -11.60
CA GLY A 12 14.22 6.73 -13.05
C GLY A 12 13.53 5.57 -13.77
N TRP A 13 12.45 5.03 -13.20
CA TRP A 13 11.66 3.97 -13.80
C TRP A 13 10.62 4.53 -14.77
N THR A 14 10.37 3.80 -15.85
CA THR A 14 9.39 4.23 -16.86
C THR A 14 8.06 3.56 -16.61
N ILE A 15 7.00 4.33 -16.43
CA ILE A 15 5.62 3.81 -16.45
C ILE A 15 5.23 3.59 -17.91
N ARG A 16 4.99 2.33 -18.28
CA ARG A 16 4.68 1.89 -19.65
C ARG A 16 3.20 1.99 -19.94
N GLU A 17 2.38 1.58 -18.99
CA GLU A 17 0.92 1.61 -19.05
C GLU A 17 0.35 1.87 -17.67
N GLN A 18 -0.83 2.48 -17.62
CA GLN A 18 -1.56 2.66 -16.38
C GLN A 18 -3.06 2.69 -16.61
N ALA A 19 -3.81 2.20 -15.63
CA ALA A 19 -5.25 2.35 -15.56
C ALA A 19 -5.64 2.64 -14.10
N ALA A 20 -6.69 3.44 -13.93
CA ALA A 20 -7.29 3.71 -12.63
C ALA A 20 -8.81 3.63 -12.75
N LEU A 21 -9.45 3.09 -11.71
CA LEU A 21 -10.88 2.91 -11.63
C LEU A 21 -11.38 3.34 -10.25
N ALA A 22 -12.49 4.07 -10.21
CA ALA A 22 -13.25 4.25 -8.98
C ALA A 22 -14.32 3.15 -8.93
N SER A 23 -14.22 2.25 -7.96
CA SER A 23 -15.16 1.15 -7.75
C SER A 23 -15.95 1.34 -6.45
N ALA A 24 -16.93 0.47 -6.20
CA ALA A 24 -17.65 0.45 -4.93
C ALA A 24 -16.75 0.03 -3.74
N SER A 25 -15.63 -0.66 -3.99
CA SER A 25 -14.60 -0.97 -2.98
C SER A 25 -13.61 0.17 -2.78
N GLY A 26 -13.69 1.23 -3.58
CA GLY A 26 -12.83 2.41 -3.49
C GLY A 26 -11.99 2.63 -4.76
N PRO A 27 -11.05 3.59 -4.73
CA PRO A 27 -10.14 3.84 -5.84
C PRO A 27 -9.12 2.71 -5.99
N GLU A 28 -9.02 2.18 -7.19
CA GLU A 28 -8.12 1.10 -7.57
C GLU A 28 -7.29 1.52 -8.80
N GLY A 29 -6.14 0.89 -9.00
CA GLY A 29 -5.30 1.16 -10.16
C GLY A 29 -4.27 0.07 -10.44
N LEU A 30 -3.82 0.02 -11.69
CA LEU A 30 -2.81 -0.90 -12.19
C LEU A 30 -1.77 -0.09 -12.97
N LEU A 31 -0.49 -0.35 -12.71
CA LEU A 31 0.63 0.25 -13.44
C LEU A 31 1.55 -0.85 -13.95
N ALA A 32 1.92 -0.77 -15.23
CA ALA A 32 3.05 -1.51 -15.77
C ALA A 32 4.28 -0.61 -15.71
N ILE A 33 5.26 -0.96 -14.88
CA ILE A 33 6.47 -0.16 -14.67
C ILE A 33 7.68 -0.96 -15.14
N ASP A 34 8.49 -0.35 -16.00
CA ASP A 34 9.76 -0.90 -16.49
C ASP A 34 10.84 -0.74 -15.41
N ALA A 35 10.88 -1.72 -14.50
CA ALA A 35 11.74 -1.75 -13.33
C ALA A 35 12.00 -3.19 -12.85
N PRO A 36 13.12 -3.46 -12.15
CA PRO A 36 13.30 -4.72 -11.45
C PRO A 36 12.21 -4.90 -10.38
N ALA A 37 11.37 -5.93 -10.52
CA ALA A 37 10.21 -6.16 -9.64
C ALA A 37 10.57 -6.19 -8.15
N GLN A 38 11.74 -6.73 -7.80
CA GLN A 38 12.23 -6.77 -6.43
C GLN A 38 12.50 -5.37 -5.87
N ALA A 39 13.18 -4.52 -6.64
CA ALA A 39 13.45 -3.14 -6.26
C ALA A 39 12.14 -2.33 -6.15
N LEU A 40 11.23 -2.51 -7.10
CA LEU A 40 9.90 -1.90 -7.07
C LEU A 40 9.12 -2.31 -5.82
N LYS A 41 9.11 -3.60 -5.44
CA LYS A 41 8.41 -4.05 -4.23
C LYS A 41 9.02 -3.47 -2.96
N GLN A 42 10.34 -3.40 -2.85
CA GLN A 42 10.98 -2.78 -1.69
C GLN A 42 10.65 -1.29 -1.59
N ALA A 43 10.66 -0.58 -2.72
CA ALA A 43 10.32 0.82 -2.79
C ALA A 43 8.85 1.08 -2.41
N THR A 44 7.90 0.27 -2.88
CA THR A 44 6.48 0.39 -2.51
C THR A 44 6.23 0.04 -1.04
N ILE A 45 6.93 -0.95 -0.47
CA ILE A 45 6.88 -1.24 0.98
C ILE A 45 7.37 -0.05 1.81
N ALA A 46 8.40 0.66 1.35
CA ALA A 46 8.88 1.87 2.01
C ALA A 46 7.89 3.03 1.86
N LEU A 47 7.27 3.16 0.67
CA LEU A 47 6.24 4.14 0.37
C LEU A 47 5.04 4.00 1.34
N GLU A 48 4.53 2.78 1.54
CA GLU A 48 3.44 2.47 2.49
C GLU A 48 3.77 2.90 3.93
N GLN A 49 5.05 2.94 4.31
CA GLN A 49 5.49 3.31 5.66
C GLN A 49 5.73 4.81 5.81
N ARG A 50 6.06 5.51 4.71
CA ARG A 50 6.43 6.93 4.71
C ARG A 50 5.22 7.86 4.80
N TYR A 51 4.11 7.52 4.15
CA TYR A 51 2.94 8.39 4.07
C TYR A 51 1.96 8.13 5.21
N PRO A 52 1.34 9.17 5.80
CA PRO A 52 0.29 8.99 6.81
C PRO A 52 -0.82 8.04 6.37
N LEU A 53 -1.34 8.24 5.15
CA LEU A 53 -2.31 7.33 4.52
C LEU A 53 -1.71 6.08 3.90
N GLY A 54 -0.38 5.97 3.83
CA GLY A 54 0.32 4.80 3.30
C GLY A 54 -0.03 3.52 4.06
N ARG A 55 -0.40 3.64 5.34
CA ARG A 55 -0.89 2.53 6.17
C ARG A 55 -2.24 1.96 5.71
N LEU A 56 -2.99 2.68 4.88
CA LEU A 56 -4.24 2.24 4.27
C LEU A 56 -4.07 1.71 2.84
N TRP A 57 -2.92 1.97 2.21
CA TRP A 57 -2.66 1.46 0.87
C TRP A 57 -2.43 -0.06 0.89
N ASP A 58 -2.75 -0.67 -0.24
CA ASP A 58 -2.48 -2.08 -0.53
C ASP A 58 -1.79 -2.15 -1.89
N ILE A 59 -0.46 -2.18 -1.90
CA ILE A 59 0.33 -2.14 -3.13
C ILE A 59 1.01 -3.48 -3.35
N ASP A 60 0.47 -4.24 -4.30
CA ASP A 60 1.08 -5.48 -4.77
C ASP A 60 1.95 -5.26 -6.01
N VAL A 61 3.06 -5.98 -6.05
CA VAL A 61 4.00 -5.99 -7.18
C VAL A 61 4.10 -7.40 -7.68
N LEU A 62 3.81 -7.57 -8.97
CA LEU A 62 3.94 -8.82 -9.69
C LEU A 62 5.25 -8.84 -10.47
N THR A 63 5.88 -10.00 -10.60
CA THR A 63 6.97 -10.21 -11.56
C THR A 63 6.42 -10.30 -12.99
N ALA A 64 7.31 -10.31 -14.00
CA ALA A 64 6.90 -10.50 -15.39
C ALA A 64 6.23 -11.87 -15.63
N GLU A 65 6.55 -12.84 -14.79
CA GLU A 65 5.98 -14.20 -14.77
C GLU A 65 4.63 -14.27 -14.02
N GLY A 66 4.19 -13.15 -13.43
CA GLY A 66 2.91 -13.05 -12.70
C GLY A 66 3.00 -13.43 -11.22
N GLU A 67 4.19 -13.62 -10.67
CA GLU A 67 4.36 -13.98 -9.25
C GLU A 67 4.22 -12.75 -8.35
N ILE A 68 3.41 -12.83 -7.29
CA ILE A 68 3.27 -11.74 -6.32
C ILE A 68 4.43 -11.74 -5.33
N LEU A 69 5.19 -10.65 -5.31
CA LEU A 69 6.24 -10.43 -4.33
C LEU A 69 5.64 -9.94 -3.00
N SER A 70 5.80 -10.74 -1.95
CA SER A 70 5.46 -10.37 -0.57
C SER A 70 6.70 -10.01 0.28
N ARG A 71 6.46 -9.39 1.44
CA ARG A 71 7.48 -8.96 2.43
C ARG A 71 8.44 -10.08 2.86
N ARG A 72 7.95 -11.33 2.89
CA ARG A 72 8.75 -12.51 3.30
C ARG A 72 9.92 -12.80 2.36
N HIS A 73 9.80 -12.47 1.07
CA HIS A 73 10.89 -12.65 0.11
C HIS A 73 12.10 -11.75 0.41
N PHE A 74 11.90 -10.73 1.24
CA PHE A 74 12.92 -9.75 1.63
C PHE A 74 13.30 -9.85 3.12
N ALA A 75 12.91 -10.93 3.81
CA ALA A 75 13.08 -11.11 5.25
C ALA A 75 12.53 -9.93 6.10
N LEU A 76 11.52 -9.23 5.58
CA LEU A 76 10.88 -8.11 6.28
C LEU A 76 9.74 -8.63 7.19
N PRO A 77 9.48 -7.96 8.34
CA PRO A 77 8.39 -8.35 9.22
C PRO A 77 7.04 -8.21 8.51
N ALA A 78 6.06 -8.99 8.96
CA ALA A 78 4.68 -8.88 8.49
C ALA A 78 4.14 -7.46 8.68
N ARG A 79 3.11 -7.10 7.88
CA ARG A 79 2.39 -5.84 8.05
C ARG A 79 1.84 -5.78 9.47
N ARG A 80 2.10 -4.67 10.16
CA ARG A 80 1.58 -4.43 11.51
C ARG A 80 0.10 -4.08 11.45
N CYS A 81 -0.68 -4.68 12.33
CA CYS A 81 -2.09 -4.41 12.54
C CYS A 81 -2.29 -2.91 12.78
N LEU A 82 -3.36 -2.38 12.19
CA LEU A 82 -3.69 -0.97 12.28
C LEU A 82 -3.99 -0.55 13.73
N LEU A 83 -4.61 -1.44 14.52
CA LEU A 83 -5.08 -1.15 15.87
C LEU A 83 -4.05 -1.47 16.96
N CYS A 84 -3.51 -2.70 16.97
CA CYS A 84 -2.65 -3.17 18.07
C CYS A 84 -1.16 -3.26 17.73
N GLY A 85 -0.80 -3.07 16.45
CA GLY A 85 0.59 -3.14 16.00
C GLY A 85 1.23 -4.53 15.97
N GLN A 86 0.51 -5.60 16.34
CA GLN A 86 0.91 -7.01 16.15
C GLN A 86 0.81 -7.42 14.68
N SER A 87 1.00 -8.69 14.32
CA SER A 87 0.83 -9.15 12.93
C SER A 87 -0.61 -8.95 12.44
N ALA A 88 -0.80 -8.16 11.38
CA ALA A 88 -2.12 -7.91 10.79
C ALA A 88 -2.78 -9.21 10.29
N ALA A 89 -1.98 -10.12 9.72
CA ALA A 89 -2.47 -11.41 9.23
C ALA A 89 -2.97 -12.32 10.36
N GLU A 90 -2.34 -12.27 11.54
CA GLU A 90 -2.79 -13.02 12.71
C GLU A 90 -4.07 -12.41 13.28
N CYS A 91 -4.13 -11.09 13.42
CA CYS A 91 -5.35 -10.41 13.87
C CYS A 91 -6.54 -10.67 12.95
N ALA A 92 -6.34 -10.69 11.63
CA ALA A 92 -7.38 -10.98 10.65
C ALA A 92 -7.87 -12.43 10.77
N ARG A 93 -6.96 -13.41 10.83
CA ARG A 93 -7.31 -14.83 11.00
C ARG A 93 -8.00 -15.12 12.33
N GLY A 94 -7.50 -14.49 13.41
CA GLY A 94 -8.04 -14.65 14.75
C GLY A 94 -9.30 -13.84 15.03
N LYS A 95 -9.74 -12.98 14.09
CA LYS A 95 -10.82 -11.99 14.29
C LYS A 95 -10.62 -11.21 15.60
N THR A 96 -9.37 -10.82 15.87
CA THR A 96 -8.95 -10.25 17.16
C THR A 96 -9.61 -8.90 17.46
N HIS A 97 -10.03 -8.16 16.44
CA HIS A 97 -10.66 -6.86 16.56
C HIS A 97 -12.01 -6.84 15.87
N ALA A 98 -12.94 -6.03 16.39
CA ALA A 98 -14.20 -5.79 15.71
C ALA A 98 -13.95 -5.01 14.40
N LEU A 99 -14.75 -5.31 13.37
CA LEU A 99 -14.66 -4.58 12.10
C LEU A 99 -14.94 -3.08 12.30
N THR A 100 -15.86 -2.73 13.20
CA THR A 100 -16.19 -1.34 13.54
C THR A 100 -14.98 -0.56 14.05
N ASP A 101 -14.13 -1.18 14.88
CA ASP A 101 -12.95 -0.51 15.43
C ASP A 101 -11.92 -0.22 14.32
N LEU A 102 -11.80 -1.15 13.35
CA LEU A 102 -10.95 -0.95 12.17
C LEU A 102 -11.47 0.21 11.33
N LEU A 103 -12.78 0.23 11.03
CA LEU A 103 -13.39 1.28 10.22
C LEU A 103 -13.24 2.67 10.88
N ILE A 104 -13.52 2.78 12.18
CA ILE A 104 -13.34 4.03 12.94
C ILE A 104 -11.90 4.53 12.85
N HIS A 105 -10.92 3.63 12.99
CA HIS A 105 -9.52 4.03 12.91
C HIS A 105 -9.10 4.41 11.48
N MET A 106 -9.63 3.74 10.47
CA MET A 106 -9.40 4.10 9.05
C MET A 106 -9.99 5.48 8.74
N GLU A 107 -11.21 5.77 9.18
CA GLU A 107 -11.87 7.07 9.03
C GLU A 107 -11.08 8.19 9.74
N ALA A 108 -10.58 7.93 10.95
CA ALA A 108 -9.74 8.89 11.66
C ALA A 108 -8.45 9.23 10.90
N LEU A 109 -7.81 8.24 10.26
CA LEU A 109 -6.62 8.48 9.43
C LEU A 109 -6.94 9.31 8.18
N LEU A 110 -8.08 9.04 7.53
CA LEU A 110 -8.55 9.81 6.39
C LEU A 110 -8.83 11.27 6.78
N HIS A 111 -9.57 11.47 7.88
CA HIS A 111 -9.89 12.81 8.38
C HIS A 111 -8.64 13.61 8.79
N ASP A 112 -7.67 12.97 9.44
CA ASP A 112 -6.40 13.60 9.80
C ASP A 112 -5.60 14.02 8.56
N ALA A 113 -5.62 13.22 7.49
CA ALA A 113 -4.94 13.56 6.25
C ALA A 113 -5.60 14.72 5.51
N ASP A 114 -6.94 14.74 5.42
CA ASP A 114 -7.69 15.85 4.80
C ASP A 114 -7.46 17.16 5.55
N SER A 115 -7.46 17.10 6.89
CA SER A 115 -7.22 18.26 7.76
C SER A 115 -5.81 18.84 7.63
N ARG A 116 -4.87 18.09 7.04
CA ARG A 116 -3.46 18.46 6.87
C ARG A 116 -3.11 18.92 5.46
N GLN A 117 -4.00 18.79 4.47
CA GLN A 117 -3.77 19.42 3.17
C GLN A 117 -3.96 20.94 3.31
N PRO A 118 -2.93 21.77 3.08
CA PRO A 118 -3.17 23.18 2.79
C PRO A 118 -3.77 23.29 1.39
N ASP A 119 -4.68 24.25 1.21
CA ASP A 119 -5.27 24.66 -0.08
C ASP A 119 -4.24 24.78 -1.22
#